data_AF-A0A2D4DP12-F1
#
_entry.id   AF-A0A2D4DP12-F1
#
_cell.length_a   1.000
_cell.length_b   1.000
_cell.length_c   1.000
_cell.angle_alpha   90.00
_cell.angle_beta   90.00
_cell.angle_gamma   90.00
#
_symmetry.space_group_name_H-M   'P 1'
#
loop_
_entity.id
_entity.type
_entity.pdbx_description
1 polymer ?
#
loop_
_entity_poly.entity_id
_entity_poly.type
_entity_poly.pdbx_seq_one_letter_code
_entity_poly.pdbx_strand_id
1 'polypeptide(L)'
;MAIKQTQIKSSEKRSLGRKQDKKKGNQEYFDLHSCVELLDVKAIIDNRQAYIQLVDYGYLQLMEIPGKDLGSLSYNEIRRTIDNFEKWLTDFNTDIQIETTTLPTNTDTQIMDLRHHLSLVRQEMAKLLPDSRRYMQLHDRELLLRNDIQVEESIQQEIYNTEFILWLFAPTTTELDELVRKAKSYGNNDFVPQEITKVKKEQIIKQFNNMNEKV
;
A
#
# COMPACT_ATOMS: atom_id res chain seq x y z
N MET A 1 89.84 30.82 7.94
CA MET A 1 88.78 29.96 7.34
C MET A 1 88.22 29.11 8.48
N ALA A 2 86.93 28.97 8.77
CA ALA A 2 85.69 29.43 8.15
C ALA A 2 84.63 29.67 9.25
N ILE A 3 83.76 30.65 9.02
CA ILE A 3 82.59 30.99 9.84
C ILE A 3 81.46 30.00 9.52
N LYS A 4 80.74 29.49 10.54
CA LYS A 4 79.43 28.83 10.35
C LYS A 4 78.40 29.39 11.34
N GLN A 5 77.22 29.61 10.79
CA GLN A 5 76.16 30.51 11.22
C GLN A 5 75.30 29.96 12.37
N THR A 6 74.83 30.89 13.19
CA THR A 6 73.69 30.85 14.12
C THR A 6 72.39 30.38 13.48
N GLN A 7 71.57 29.60 14.19
CA GLN A 7 70.09 29.75 14.16
C GLN A 7 69.45 29.46 15.53
N ILE A 8 68.57 30.40 15.88
CA ILE A 8 67.77 30.54 17.11
C ILE A 8 66.56 29.61 17.01
N LYS A 9 66.30 28.80 18.03
CA LYS A 9 65.06 28.00 18.12
C LYS A 9 63.89 28.92 18.46
N SER A 10 62.97 29.03 17.51
CA SER A 10 61.73 29.80 17.60
C SER A 10 60.72 29.13 18.53
N SER A 11 60.00 29.98 19.24
CA SER A 11 58.96 29.68 20.22
C SER A 11 57.75 28.97 19.62
N GLU A 12 57.31 27.89 20.27
CA GLU A 12 56.03 27.23 19.99
C GLU A 12 54.87 28.18 20.31
N LYS A 13 54.16 28.63 19.26
CA LYS A 13 52.90 29.36 19.41
C LYS A 13 51.78 28.37 19.71
N ARG A 14 51.21 28.43 20.92
CA ARG A 14 49.95 27.76 21.28
C ARG A 14 48.81 28.37 20.47
N SER A 15 48.04 27.56 19.76
CA SER A 15 46.84 28.01 19.07
C SER A 15 45.70 28.24 20.08
N LEU A 16 45.24 29.48 20.18
CA LEU A 16 44.00 29.85 20.86
C LEU A 16 42.83 29.59 19.91
N GLY A 17 42.30 28.38 19.95
CA GLY A 17 41.06 28.00 19.26
C GLY A 17 40.14 27.28 20.23
N ARG A 18 38.90 27.78 20.41
CA ARG A 18 37.83 27.06 21.10
C ARG A 18 37.63 25.72 20.40
N LYS A 19 37.89 24.61 21.08
CA LYS A 19 37.40 23.28 20.68
C LYS A 19 35.87 23.36 20.63
N GLN A 20 35.31 23.42 19.43
CA GLN A 20 33.91 23.06 19.24
C GLN A 20 33.85 21.54 19.44
N ASP A 21 33.21 21.11 20.52
CA ASP A 21 32.78 19.73 20.65
C ASP A 21 31.84 19.44 19.48
N LYS A 22 32.36 18.73 18.47
CA LYS A 22 31.53 18.08 17.48
C LYS A 22 30.69 17.07 18.24
N LYS A 23 29.48 17.45 18.64
CA LYS A 23 28.41 16.50 18.89
C LYS A 23 28.29 15.68 17.61
N LYS A 24 28.92 14.49 17.61
CA LYS A 24 28.53 13.41 16.73
C LYS A 24 27.10 13.08 17.13
N GLY A 25 26.14 13.79 16.55
CA GLY A 25 24.81 13.23 16.42
C GLY A 25 25.02 11.97 15.59
N ASN A 26 24.87 10.81 16.22
CA ASN A 26 24.54 9.61 15.48
C ASN A 26 23.18 9.91 14.84
N GLN A 27 23.20 10.54 13.66
CA GLN A 27 22.15 10.32 12.69
C GLN A 27 22.40 8.89 12.24
N GLU A 28 21.76 7.95 12.94
CA GLU A 28 21.61 6.59 12.42
C GLU A 28 20.87 6.76 11.10
N TYR A 29 21.65 6.70 10.02
CA TYR A 29 21.15 6.68 8.67
C TYR A 29 20.37 5.37 8.56
N PHE A 30 19.04 5.48 8.61
CA PHE A 30 18.16 4.32 8.54
C PHE A 30 18.27 3.76 7.12
N ASP A 31 18.96 2.62 6.98
CA ASP A 31 19.07 1.94 5.71
C ASP A 31 17.76 1.21 5.44
N LEU A 32 16.81 1.91 4.80
CA LEU A 32 15.53 1.37 4.32
C LEU A 32 15.72 0.16 3.38
N HIS A 33 16.93 -0.09 2.87
CA HIS A 33 17.24 -1.26 2.04
C HIS A 33 17.58 -2.51 2.85
N SER A 34 17.73 -2.42 4.18
CA SER A 34 17.94 -3.56 5.07
C SER A 34 16.65 -4.28 5.48
N CYS A 35 15.48 -3.86 4.98
CA CYS A 35 14.19 -4.52 5.17
C CYS A 35 14.03 -5.82 4.34
N VAL A 36 15.15 -6.52 4.07
CA VAL A 36 15.13 -7.92 3.62
C VAL A 36 14.78 -8.85 4.81
N GLU A 37 14.75 -8.32 6.03
CA GLU A 37 14.11 -8.97 7.17
C GLU A 37 12.59 -8.87 7.02
N LEU A 38 11.94 -10.03 7.06
CA LEU A 38 10.49 -10.19 7.07
C LEU A 38 9.84 -9.16 8.00
N LEU A 39 8.64 -8.69 7.62
CA LEU A 39 7.86 -7.80 8.45
C LEU A 39 7.52 -8.56 9.75
N ASP A 40 8.20 -8.23 10.85
CA ASP A 40 8.01 -8.85 12.16
C ASP A 40 6.71 -8.34 12.80
N VAL A 41 5.61 -8.87 12.27
CA VAL A 41 4.26 -8.57 12.73
C VAL A 41 3.95 -9.40 13.96
N LYS A 42 3.63 -8.70 15.06
CA LYS A 42 3.20 -9.34 16.30
C LYS A 42 1.73 -9.73 16.25
N ALA A 43 0.86 -8.79 15.85
CA ALA A 43 -0.58 -9.00 15.76
C ALA A 43 -1.26 -7.91 14.94
N ILE A 44 -2.43 -8.22 14.37
CA ILE A 44 -3.37 -7.20 13.89
C ILE A 44 -4.36 -6.94 15.02
N ILE A 45 -4.41 -5.71 15.50
CA ILE A 45 -5.26 -5.28 16.61
C ILE A 45 -6.73 -5.35 16.15
N ASP A 46 -7.59 -5.88 17.00
CA ASP A 46 -9.02 -5.94 16.73
C ASP A 46 -9.71 -4.60 17.08
N ASN A 47 -9.32 -3.56 16.35
CA ASN A 47 -9.93 -2.23 16.42
C ASN A 47 -10.50 -1.84 15.06
N ARG A 48 -11.25 -0.72 15.01
CA ARG A 48 -11.93 -0.27 13.77
C ARG A 48 -10.99 -0.15 12.57
N GLN A 49 -9.77 0.32 12.78
CA GLN A 49 -8.79 0.50 11.70
C GLN A 49 -7.91 -0.73 11.45
N ALA A 50 -8.00 -1.78 12.28
CA ALA A 50 -7.17 -2.97 12.24
C ALA A 50 -5.66 -2.68 12.13
N TYR A 51 -5.10 -1.91 13.08
CA TYR A 51 -3.67 -1.59 13.06
C TYR A 51 -2.80 -2.82 13.20
N ILE A 52 -1.64 -2.80 12.57
CA ILE A 52 -0.64 -3.86 12.66
C ILE A 52 0.32 -3.47 13.77
N GLN A 53 0.38 -4.26 14.84
CA GLN A 53 1.39 -4.13 15.87
C GLN A 53 2.66 -4.86 15.40
N LEU A 54 3.76 -4.12 15.38
CA LEU A 54 5.08 -4.67 15.07
C LEU A 54 5.75 -5.18 16.36
N VAL A 55 6.66 -6.15 16.23
CA VAL A 55 7.47 -6.65 17.37
C VAL A 55 8.34 -5.52 17.91
N ASP A 56 9.02 -4.83 16.99
CA ASP A 56 9.81 -3.63 17.24
C ASP A 56 9.18 -2.44 16.50
N TYR A 57 9.44 -1.21 16.94
CA TYR A 57 9.05 0.04 16.23
C TYR A 57 7.55 0.44 16.23
N GLY A 58 6.71 -0.16 17.07
CA GLY A 58 5.37 0.36 17.38
C GLY A 58 4.24 -0.19 16.50
N TYR A 59 3.63 0.67 15.67
CA TYR A 59 2.43 0.36 14.89
C TYR A 59 2.56 0.75 13.42
N LEU A 60 1.95 -0.06 12.57
CA LEU A 60 1.87 0.11 11.12
C LEU A 60 0.40 0.20 10.68
N GLN A 61 0.13 1.14 9.78
CA GLN A 61 -1.12 1.19 9.01
C GLN A 61 -0.81 1.09 7.52
N LEU A 62 -1.49 0.15 6.87
CA LEU A 62 -1.51 0.02 5.42
C LEU A 62 -2.72 0.75 4.85
N MET A 63 -2.49 1.54 3.81
CA MET A 63 -3.51 2.25 3.06
C MET A 63 -3.36 1.98 1.57
N GLU A 64 -4.49 1.90 0.85
CA GLU A 64 -4.49 1.68 -0.59
C GLU A 64 -4.50 3.01 -1.31
N ILE A 65 -3.59 3.18 -2.27
CA ILE A 65 -3.60 4.31 -3.18
C ILE A 65 -4.41 3.89 -4.40
N PRO A 66 -5.61 4.46 -4.64
CA PRO A 66 -6.40 4.09 -5.79
C PRO A 66 -5.68 4.50 -7.08
N GLY A 67 -5.50 3.53 -7.98
CA GLY A 67 -4.97 3.80 -9.30
C GLY A 67 -5.93 4.65 -10.12
N LYS A 68 -5.39 5.57 -10.92
CA LYS A 68 -6.15 6.36 -11.88
C LYS A 68 -5.57 6.14 -13.27
N ASP A 69 -6.41 5.72 -14.21
CA ASP A 69 -5.97 5.52 -15.60
C ASP A 69 -5.80 6.88 -16.29
N LEU A 70 -4.56 7.36 -16.35
CA LEU A 70 -4.21 8.61 -17.00
C LEU A 70 -4.46 8.59 -18.52
N GLY A 71 -4.46 7.41 -19.15
CA GLY A 71 -4.68 7.28 -20.60
C GLY A 71 -6.11 7.62 -21.02
N SER A 72 -7.06 7.48 -20.09
CA SER A 72 -8.47 7.80 -20.31
C SER A 72 -8.81 9.29 -20.10
N LEU A 73 -7.89 10.07 -19.53
CA LEU A 73 -8.13 11.45 -19.10
C LEU A 73 -7.74 12.48 -20.16
N SER A 74 -8.35 13.66 -20.09
CA SER A 74 -7.90 14.80 -20.88
C SER A 74 -6.56 15.34 -20.39
N TYR A 75 -5.81 16.03 -21.26
CA TYR A 75 -4.50 16.62 -20.91
C TYR A 75 -4.56 17.51 -19.65
N ASN A 76 -5.63 18.29 -19.49
CA ASN A 76 -5.80 19.17 -18.33
C ASN A 76 -6.04 18.36 -17.04
N GLU A 77 -6.77 17.25 -17.12
CA GLU A 77 -7.00 16.37 -15.97
C GLU A 77 -5.74 15.59 -15.60
N ILE A 78 -4.97 15.15 -16.58
CA ILE A 78 -3.65 14.52 -16.36
C ILE A 78 -2.76 15.50 -15.59
N ARG A 79 -2.61 16.73 -16.10
CA ARG A 79 -1.79 17.76 -15.44
C ARG A 79 -2.27 18.06 -14.03
N ARG A 80 -3.58 18.23 -13.83
CA ARG A 80 -4.16 18.45 -12.49
C ARG A 80 -3.86 17.29 -11.54
N THR A 81 -3.94 16.05 -12.03
CA THR A 81 -3.66 14.85 -11.23
C THR A 81 -2.18 14.83 -10.80
N ILE A 82 -1.26 15.13 -11.72
CA ILE A 82 0.18 15.21 -11.45
C ILE A 82 0.47 16.32 -10.43
N ASP A 83 -0.02 17.53 -10.67
CA ASP A 83 0.20 18.69 -9.78
C ASP A 83 -0.34 18.41 -8.35
N ASN A 84 -1.49 17.73 -8.25
CA ASN A 84 -2.06 17.33 -6.97
C ASN A 84 -1.23 16.25 -6.25
N PHE A 85 -0.68 15.30 -6.99
CA PHE A 85 0.21 14.28 -6.42
C PHE A 85 1.53 14.89 -5.94
N GLU A 86 2.14 15.77 -6.72
CA GLU A 86 3.36 16.51 -6.32
C GLU A 86 3.11 17.36 -5.07
N LYS A 87 1.96 18.05 -5.02
CA LYS A 87 1.55 18.80 -3.83
C LYS A 87 1.37 17.89 -2.62
N TRP A 88 0.75 16.72 -2.80
CA TRP A 88 0.59 15.75 -1.71
C TRP A 88 1.94 15.28 -1.18
N LEU A 89 2.90 14.96 -2.05
CA LEU A 89 4.26 14.59 -1.66
C LEU A 89 4.99 15.72 -0.91
N THR A 90 4.73 16.97 -1.28
CA THR A 90 5.36 18.14 -0.65
C THR A 90 4.73 18.44 0.72
N ASP A 91 3.41 18.36 0.83
CA ASP A 91 2.66 18.70 2.05
C ASP A 91 2.72 17.55 3.08
N PHE A 92 2.74 16.30 2.62
CA PHE A 92 2.85 15.10 3.44
C PHE A 92 4.32 14.75 3.72
N ASN A 93 5.00 15.62 4.44
CA ASN A 93 6.42 15.50 4.79
C ASN A 93 6.69 14.53 5.96
N THR A 94 6.24 13.29 5.81
CA THR A 94 6.46 12.21 6.79
C THR A 94 7.16 11.05 6.11
N ASP A 95 7.87 10.23 6.88
CA ASP A 95 8.50 9.02 6.35
C ASP A 95 7.41 8.07 5.85
N ILE A 96 7.34 7.93 4.53
CA ILE A 96 6.38 7.07 3.84
C ILE A 96 7.11 6.05 3.00
N GLN A 97 6.53 4.86 2.91
CA GLN A 97 6.95 3.84 1.99
C GLN A 97 5.75 3.46 1.11
N ILE A 98 5.97 3.46 -0.20
CA ILE A 98 4.96 3.05 -1.18
C ILE A 98 5.50 1.81 -1.85
N GLU A 99 4.70 0.75 -1.82
CA GLU A 99 5.06 -0.53 -2.42
C GLU A 99 3.97 -1.00 -3.37
N THR A 100 4.42 -1.69 -4.42
CA THR A 100 3.52 -2.29 -5.40
C THR A 100 3.32 -3.74 -5.02
N THR A 101 2.05 -4.17 -4.97
CA THR A 101 1.67 -5.56 -4.71
C THR A 101 0.84 -6.09 -5.86
N THR A 102 0.89 -7.40 -6.08
CA THR A 102 0.06 -8.11 -7.05
C THR A 102 -0.94 -8.95 -6.27
N LEU A 103 -2.16 -8.42 -6.10
CA LEU A 103 -3.22 -9.12 -5.40
C LEU A 103 -4.21 -9.72 -6.42
N PRO A 104 -4.78 -10.90 -6.15
CA PRO A 104 -5.79 -11.49 -7.03
C PRO A 104 -6.99 -10.54 -7.14
N THR A 105 -7.53 -10.42 -8.36
CA THR A 105 -8.71 -9.58 -8.61
C THR A 105 -9.88 -10.06 -7.76
N ASN A 106 -10.43 -9.18 -6.93
CA ASN A 106 -11.63 -9.51 -6.17
C ASN A 106 -12.88 -9.39 -7.07
N THR A 107 -13.48 -10.54 -7.40
CA THR A 107 -14.74 -10.64 -8.16
C THR A 107 -15.93 -11.09 -7.28
N ASP A 108 -15.79 -11.09 -5.95
CA ASP A 108 -16.77 -11.64 -5.02
C ASP A 108 -18.14 -10.96 -5.15
N THR A 109 -18.16 -9.64 -5.40
CA THR A 109 -19.39 -8.87 -5.59
C THR A 109 -20.13 -9.28 -6.86
N GLN A 110 -19.40 -9.44 -7.97
CA GLN A 110 -19.93 -9.86 -9.27
C GLN A 110 -20.47 -11.28 -9.17
N ILE A 111 -19.71 -12.19 -8.54
CA ILE A 111 -20.12 -13.57 -8.30
C ILE A 111 -21.39 -13.62 -7.43
N MET A 112 -21.48 -12.81 -6.37
CA MET A 112 -22.64 -12.77 -5.50
C MET A 112 -23.91 -12.33 -6.26
N ASP A 113 -23.81 -11.29 -7.08
CA ASP A 113 -24.93 -10.80 -7.89
C ASP A 113 -25.37 -11.84 -8.93
N LEU A 114 -24.42 -12.50 -9.61
CA LEU A 114 -24.70 -13.59 -10.54
C LEU A 114 -25.40 -14.77 -9.84
N ARG A 115 -24.93 -15.15 -8.64
CA ARG A 115 -25.55 -16.21 -7.81
C ARG A 115 -26.96 -15.85 -7.37
N HIS A 116 -27.20 -14.58 -7.03
CA HIS A 116 -28.54 -14.10 -6.71
C HIS A 116 -29.48 -14.24 -7.92
N HIS A 117 -29.06 -13.81 -9.12
CA HIS A 117 -29.84 -13.99 -10.34
C HIS A 117 -30.07 -15.45 -10.72
N LEU A 118 -29.06 -16.30 -10.54
CA LEU A 118 -29.17 -17.75 -10.74
C LEU A 118 -30.23 -18.37 -9.83
N SER A 119 -30.27 -17.95 -8.56
CA SER A 119 -31.28 -18.39 -7.59
C SER A 119 -32.70 -18.01 -8.05
N LEU A 120 -32.90 -16.77 -8.52
CA LEU A 120 -34.19 -16.32 -9.03
C LEU A 120 -34.63 -17.12 -10.26
N VAL A 121 -33.73 -17.37 -11.21
CA VAL A 121 -34.01 -18.18 -12.40
C VAL A 121 -34.44 -19.60 -12.02
N ARG A 122 -33.72 -20.24 -11.09
CA ARG A 122 -34.07 -21.59 -10.58
C ARG A 122 -35.43 -21.62 -9.89
N GLN A 123 -35.76 -20.59 -9.10
CA GLN A 123 -37.07 -20.48 -8.45
C GLN A 123 -38.21 -20.31 -9.47
N GLU A 124 -37.98 -19.57 -10.56
CA GLU A 124 -38.95 -19.46 -11.65
C GLU A 124 -39.10 -20.77 -12.43
N MET A 125 -38.00 -21.45 -12.75
CA MET A 125 -38.00 -22.74 -13.44
C MET A 125 -38.78 -23.81 -12.68
N ALA A 126 -38.63 -23.86 -11.35
CA ALA A 126 -39.32 -24.83 -10.49
C ALA A 126 -40.86 -24.73 -10.55
N LYS A 127 -41.41 -23.60 -11.01
CA LYS A 127 -42.86 -23.38 -11.15
C LYS A 127 -43.40 -23.79 -12.53
N LEU A 128 -42.53 -24.15 -13.46
CA LEU A 128 -42.87 -24.40 -14.86
C LEU A 128 -42.78 -25.88 -15.22
N LEU A 129 -43.52 -26.26 -16.26
CA LEU A 129 -43.41 -27.59 -16.86
C LEU A 129 -42.15 -27.66 -17.74
N PRO A 130 -41.38 -28.78 -17.70
CA PRO A 130 -40.12 -28.93 -18.44
C PRO A 130 -40.21 -28.69 -19.95
N ASP A 131 -41.32 -29.05 -20.59
CA ASP A 131 -41.51 -28.88 -22.05
C ASP A 131 -42.01 -27.48 -22.44
N SER A 132 -42.22 -26.58 -21.48
CA SER A 132 -42.67 -25.23 -21.81
C SER A 132 -41.53 -24.43 -22.46
N ARG A 133 -41.86 -23.65 -23.51
CA ARG A 133 -40.90 -22.74 -24.15
C ARG A 133 -40.18 -21.83 -23.14
N ARG A 134 -40.91 -21.37 -22.11
CA ARG A 134 -40.37 -20.52 -21.05
C ARG A 134 -39.38 -21.28 -20.15
N TYR A 135 -39.61 -22.56 -19.88
CA TYR A 135 -38.65 -23.40 -19.17
C TYR A 135 -37.34 -23.52 -19.97
N MET A 136 -37.41 -23.80 -21.28
CA MET A 136 -36.20 -23.86 -22.12
C MET A 136 -35.41 -22.54 -22.13
N GLN A 137 -36.10 -21.40 -22.23
CA GLN A 137 -35.44 -20.08 -22.17
C GLN A 137 -34.75 -19.83 -20.83
N LEU A 138 -35.38 -20.22 -19.72
CA LEU A 138 -34.78 -20.08 -18.39
C LEU A 138 -33.64 -21.06 -18.17
N HIS A 139 -33.72 -22.27 -18.74
CA HIS A 139 -32.63 -23.24 -18.73
C HIS A 139 -31.40 -22.73 -19.48
N ASP A 140 -31.57 -22.15 -20.67
CA ASP A 140 -30.47 -21.51 -21.40
C ASP A 140 -29.87 -20.36 -20.60
N ARG A 141 -30.70 -19.53 -19.96
CA ARG A 141 -30.25 -18.46 -19.06
C ARG A 141 -29.50 -19.00 -17.84
N GLU A 142 -29.94 -20.12 -17.28
CA GLU A 142 -29.25 -20.78 -16.17
C GLU A 142 -27.85 -21.24 -16.60
N LEU A 143 -27.73 -21.82 -17.79
CA LEU A 143 -26.44 -22.24 -18.35
C LEU A 143 -25.49 -21.05 -18.51
N LEU A 144 -25.99 -19.94 -19.08
CA LEU A 144 -25.20 -18.71 -19.24
C LEU A 144 -24.71 -18.18 -17.88
N LEU A 145 -25.60 -18.05 -16.90
CA LEU A 145 -25.23 -17.57 -15.57
C LEU A 145 -24.20 -18.47 -14.87
N ARG A 146 -24.27 -19.79 -15.07
CA ARG A 146 -23.26 -20.72 -14.55
C ARG A 146 -21.91 -20.52 -15.23
N ASN A 147 -21.90 -20.33 -16.56
CA ASN A 147 -20.67 -20.05 -17.30
C ASN A 147 -20.07 -18.71 -16.86
N ASP A 148 -20.89 -17.67 -16.68
CA ASP A 148 -20.43 -16.36 -16.22
C ASP A 148 -19.79 -16.45 -14.82
N ILE A 149 -20.39 -17.20 -13.90
CA ILE A 149 -19.80 -17.46 -12.57
C ILE A 149 -18.45 -18.18 -12.69
N GLN A 150 -18.35 -19.19 -13.57
CA GLN A 150 -17.08 -19.89 -13.79
C GLN A 150 -16.00 -18.98 -14.38
N VAL A 151 -16.38 -18.08 -15.28
CA VAL A 151 -15.46 -17.08 -15.84
C VAL A 151 -14.98 -16.14 -14.73
N GLU A 152 -15.87 -15.59 -13.90
CA GLU A 152 -15.48 -14.73 -12.77
C GLU A 152 -14.60 -15.46 -11.74
N GLU A 153 -14.86 -16.74 -11.47
CA GLU A 153 -14.03 -17.58 -10.61
C GLU A 153 -12.64 -17.84 -11.23
N SER A 154 -12.54 -17.98 -12.56
CA SER A 154 -11.25 -18.10 -13.26
C SER A 154 -10.47 -16.78 -13.25
N ILE A 155 -11.14 -15.64 -13.43
CA ILE A 155 -10.54 -14.30 -13.34
C ILE A 155 -9.89 -14.09 -11.97
N GLN A 156 -10.56 -14.50 -10.89
CA GLN A 156 -10.04 -14.39 -9.54
C GLN A 156 -8.75 -15.21 -9.32
N GLN A 157 -8.55 -16.29 -10.08
CA GLN A 157 -7.38 -17.17 -9.98
C GLN A 157 -6.23 -16.72 -10.87
N GLU A 158 -6.53 -16.19 -12.06
CA GLU A 158 -5.54 -15.92 -13.11
C GLU A 158 -5.15 -14.44 -13.22
N ILE A 159 -6.06 -13.51 -12.89
CA ILE A 159 -5.84 -12.08 -13.08
C ILE A 159 -5.48 -11.41 -11.76
N TYR A 160 -4.28 -10.82 -11.74
CA TYR A 160 -3.76 -10.07 -10.62
C TYR A 160 -3.82 -8.57 -10.91
N ASN A 161 -4.34 -7.80 -9.97
CA ASN A 161 -4.30 -6.35 -10.02
C ASN A 161 -2.99 -5.86 -9.40
N THR A 162 -2.33 -4.93 -10.08
CA THR A 162 -1.25 -4.15 -9.50
C THR A 162 -1.83 -3.08 -8.58
N GLU A 163 -1.60 -3.22 -7.29
CA GLU A 163 -2.07 -2.28 -6.28
C GLU A 163 -0.91 -1.53 -5.64
N PHE A 164 -1.13 -0.27 -5.31
CA PHE A 164 -0.16 0.58 -4.64
C PHE A 164 -0.53 0.74 -3.18
N ILE A 165 0.35 0.31 -2.28
CA ILE A 165 0.12 0.29 -0.84
C ILE A 165 1.02 1.33 -0.20
N LEU A 166 0.42 2.25 0.56
CA LEU A 166 1.09 3.21 1.40
C LEU A 166 1.26 2.63 2.80
N TRP A 167 2.49 2.66 3.28
CA TRP A 167 2.88 2.20 4.61
C TRP A 167 3.15 3.40 5.50
N LEU A 168 2.42 3.46 6.60
CA LEU A 168 2.53 4.51 7.61
C LEU A 168 2.98 3.89 8.93
N PHE A 169 4.11 4.36 9.45
CA PHE A 169 4.67 3.90 10.71
C PHE A 169 4.51 4.96 11.79
N ALA A 170 4.16 4.55 13.01
CA ALA A 170 4.15 5.42 14.16
C ALA A 170 4.39 4.65 15.47
N PRO A 171 5.03 5.25 16.47
CA PRO A 171 5.25 4.62 17.77
C PRO A 171 3.94 4.42 18.56
N THR A 172 2.92 5.26 18.31
CA THR A 172 1.63 5.20 19.00
C THR A 172 0.45 5.17 18.02
N THR A 173 -0.64 4.53 18.43
CA THR A 173 -1.89 4.49 17.64
C THR A 173 -2.50 5.87 17.41
N THR A 174 -2.34 6.80 18.37
CA THR A 174 -2.81 8.19 18.25
C THR A 174 -2.04 8.98 17.20
N GLU A 175 -0.73 8.81 17.12
CA GLU A 175 0.07 9.43 16.06
C GLU A 175 -0.28 8.82 14.70
N LEU A 176 -0.53 7.51 14.65
CA LEU A 176 -0.95 6.82 13.44
C LEU A 176 -2.30 7.35 12.93
N ASP A 177 -3.27 7.57 13.83
CA ASP A 177 -4.55 8.21 13.51
C ASP A 177 -4.36 9.60 12.88
N GLU A 178 -3.44 10.41 13.42
CA GLU A 178 -3.13 11.71 12.85
C GLU A 178 -2.49 11.61 11.47
N LEU A 179 -1.59 10.65 11.25
CA LEU A 179 -0.97 10.39 9.96
C LEU A 179 -2.01 9.96 8.93
N VAL A 180 -2.90 9.04 9.28
CA VAL A 180 -4.00 8.59 8.40
C VAL A 180 -4.91 9.75 8.03
N ARG A 181 -5.28 10.60 9.01
CA ARG A 181 -6.10 11.79 8.75
C ARG A 181 -5.38 12.77 7.83
N LYS A 182 -4.09 13.03 8.06
CA LYS A 182 -3.26 13.92 7.23
C LYS A 182 -3.17 13.40 5.80
N ALA A 183 -2.81 12.12 5.63
CA ALA A 183 -2.71 11.45 4.33
C ALA A 183 -3.98 11.59 3.50
N LYS A 184 -5.16 11.42 4.12
CA LYS A 184 -6.47 11.61 3.47
C LYS A 184 -6.79 13.05 3.14
N SER A 185 -6.39 13.99 4.01
CA SER A 185 -6.76 15.40 3.87
C SER A 185 -5.95 16.17 2.83
N TYR A 186 -4.66 15.84 2.66
CA TYR A 186 -3.76 16.65 1.83
C TYR A 186 -3.93 16.46 0.32
N GLY A 187 -4.52 15.35 -0.12
CA GLY A 187 -4.54 15.03 -1.56
C GLY A 187 -5.71 15.63 -2.35
N ASN A 188 -6.36 16.67 -1.81
CA ASN A 188 -7.29 17.57 -2.52
C ASN A 188 -8.29 16.85 -3.46
N ASN A 189 -8.94 15.79 -2.96
CA ASN A 189 -9.95 14.96 -3.63
C ASN A 189 -9.50 14.14 -4.86
N ASP A 190 -8.36 14.43 -5.50
CA ASP A 190 -7.87 13.68 -6.66
C ASP A 190 -6.96 12.53 -6.25
N PHE A 191 -6.25 12.68 -5.12
CA PHE A 191 -5.42 11.64 -4.51
C PHE A 191 -5.90 11.40 -3.08
N VAL A 192 -6.59 10.30 -2.80
CA VAL A 192 -7.08 10.02 -1.44
C VAL A 192 -6.77 8.57 -1.09
N PRO A 193 -5.70 8.32 -0.30
CA PRO A 193 -5.42 6.99 0.20
C PRO A 193 -6.62 6.44 1.00
N GLN A 194 -6.99 5.20 0.76
CA GLN A 194 -8.14 4.52 1.35
C GLN A 194 -7.70 3.52 2.43
N GLU A 195 -8.58 3.28 3.40
CA GLU A 195 -8.32 2.26 4.41
C GLU A 195 -8.54 0.87 3.83
N ILE A 196 -7.63 -0.04 4.15
CA ILE A 196 -7.68 -1.43 3.71
C ILE A 196 -8.38 -2.29 4.78
N THR A 197 -9.17 -3.28 4.33
CA THR A 197 -9.82 -4.24 5.22
C THR A 197 -8.81 -5.15 5.92
N LYS A 198 -9.17 -5.69 7.09
CA LYS A 198 -8.33 -6.64 7.86
C LYS A 198 -7.88 -7.83 7.01
N VAL A 199 -8.80 -8.42 6.23
CA VAL A 199 -8.52 -9.58 5.37
C VAL A 199 -7.46 -9.24 4.32
N LYS A 200 -7.57 -8.07 3.68
CA LYS A 200 -6.62 -7.63 2.66
C LYS A 200 -5.26 -7.30 3.28
N LYS A 201 -5.21 -6.75 4.51
CA LYS A 201 -3.94 -6.60 5.26
C LYS A 201 -3.26 -7.94 5.55
N GLU A 202 -4.03 -8.95 5.95
CA GLU A 202 -3.49 -10.31 6.17
C GLU A 202 -2.91 -10.90 4.88
N GLN A 203 -3.56 -10.69 3.73
CA GLN A 203 -3.05 -11.13 2.43
C GLN A 203 -1.74 -10.42 2.07
N ILE A 204 -1.69 -9.09 2.21
CA ILE A 204 -0.48 -8.30 1.94
C ILE A 204 0.68 -8.78 2.81
N ILE A 205 0.47 -8.89 4.13
CA ILE A 205 1.52 -9.38 5.05
C ILE A 205 1.99 -10.78 4.68
N LYS A 206 1.06 -11.69 4.32
CA LYS A 206 1.42 -13.04 3.86
C LYS A 206 2.29 -12.99 2.61
N GLN A 207 1.93 -12.18 1.62
CA GLN A 207 2.69 -12.05 0.38
C GLN A 207 4.09 -11.48 0.65
N PHE A 208 4.19 -10.42 1.44
CA PHE A 208 5.49 -9.85 1.84
C PHE A 208 6.37 -10.82 2.61
N ASN A 209 5.77 -11.62 3.49
CA ASN A 209 6.52 -12.58 4.29
C ASN A 209 6.73 -13.94 3.59
N ASN A 210 6.16 -14.14 2.41
CA ASN A 210 6.28 -15.37 1.65
C ASN A 210 7.32 -15.20 0.54
N MET A 211 8.56 -15.61 0.81
CA MET A 211 9.67 -15.54 -0.14
C MET A 211 9.46 -16.37 -1.44
N ASN A 212 8.40 -17.18 -1.52
CA ASN A 212 8.07 -17.99 -2.69
C ASN A 212 7.03 -17.33 -3.63
N GLU A 213 6.30 -16.32 -3.17
CA GLU A 213 5.41 -15.52 -4.03
C GLU A 213 6.26 -14.42 -4.66
N LYS A 214 6.53 -14.53 -5.95
CA LYS A 214 7.28 -13.50 -6.68
C LYS A 214 6.44 -12.23 -6.76
N VAL A 215 6.98 -11.14 -6.18
CA VAL A 215 6.63 -9.76 -6.52
C VAL A 215 6.92 -9.50 -8.00
#